data_AF-A0A836U7U6-F1
#
_entry.id   AF-A0A836U7U6-F1
#
_cell.length_a   1.000
_cell.length_b   1.000
_cell.length_c   1.000
_cell.angle_alpha   90.00
_cell.angle_beta   90.00
_cell.angle_gamma   90.00
#
_symmetry.space_group_name_H-M   'P 1'
#
loop_
_entity.id
_entity.type
_entity.pdbx_description
1 polymer ?
#
loop_
_entity_poly.entity_id
_entity_poly.type
_entity_poly.pdbx_seq_one_letter_code
_entity_poly.pdbx_strand_id
1 'polypeptide(L)'
;MAQAHFNLGVDYFRVGKLLEAERAFKRSIEVDSQYIRAYKALSQVYRKQKNKSEYIRYTTQARELAKAGQRRELSRSAMPWATGTVLAQKNH
;
A
#
# COMPACT_ATOMS: atom_id res chain seq x y z
N MET A 1 -10.91 -5.89 10.95
CA MET A 1 -10.04 -6.34 9.83
C MET A 1 -9.99 -5.26 8.76
N ALA A 2 -8.81 -4.79 8.34
CA ALA A 2 -8.67 -3.74 7.31
C ALA A 2 -9.37 -4.13 6.00
N GLN A 3 -9.23 -5.39 5.59
CA GLN A 3 -9.84 -5.92 4.37
C GLN A 3 -11.38 -5.84 4.36
N ALA A 4 -12.04 -5.98 5.51
CA ALA A 4 -13.50 -5.86 5.59
C ALA A 4 -13.96 -4.41 5.34
N HIS A 5 -13.26 -3.44 5.93
CA HIS A 5 -13.53 -2.02 5.67
C HIS A 5 -13.23 -1.63 4.22
N PHE A 6 -12.20 -2.23 3.62
CA PHE A 6 -11.91 -2.05 2.20
C PHE A 6 -13.05 -2.58 1.31
N ASN A 7 -13.54 -3.80 1.54
CA ASN A 7 -14.64 -4.36 0.76
C ASN A 7 -15.90 -3.49 0.88
N LEU A 8 -16.22 -3.03 2.09
CA LEU A 8 -17.32 -2.10 2.33
C LEU A 8 -17.15 -0.78 1.55
N GLY A 9 -15.93 -0.24 1.50
CA GLY A 9 -15.63 0.96 0.72
C GLY A 9 -15.77 0.75 -0.79
N VAL A 10 -15.42 -0.44 -1.29
CA VAL A 10 -15.63 -0.82 -2.70
C VAL A 10 -17.11 -0.85 -3.03
N ASP A 11 -17.95 -1.43 -2.17
CA ASP A 11 -19.39 -1.46 -2.38
C ASP A 11 -19.98 -0.05 -2.42
N TYR A 12 -19.62 0.81 -1.47
CA TYR A 12 -20.04 2.22 -1.51
C TYR A 12 -19.56 2.94 -2.78
N PHE A 13 -18.33 2.69 -3.23
CA PHE A 13 -17.80 3.28 -4.45
C PHE A 13 -18.59 2.84 -5.70
N ARG A 14 -18.99 1.56 -5.76
CA ARG A 14 -19.80 1.02 -6.87
C ARG A 14 -21.20 1.63 -6.91
N VAL A 15 -21.78 1.92 -5.75
CA VAL A 15 -23.09 2.60 -5.63
C VAL A 15 -22.97 4.12 -5.87
N GLY A 16 -21.75 4.65 -6.02
CA GLY A 16 -21.51 6.09 -6.22
C GLY A 16 -21.55 6.92 -4.93
N LYS A 17 -21.63 6.26 -3.77
CA LYS A 17 -21.55 6.88 -2.44
C LYS A 17 -20.10 7.19 -2.08
N LEU A 18 -19.55 8.23 -2.72
CA LEU A 18 -18.13 8.57 -2.65
C LEU A 18 -17.67 8.97 -1.23
N LEU A 19 -18.54 9.60 -0.43
CA LEU A 19 -18.22 10.04 0.94
C LEU A 19 -18.16 8.86 1.93
N GLU A 20 -19.06 7.89 1.77
CA GLU A 20 -19.08 6.65 2.56
C GLU A 20 -17.92 5.74 2.17
N ALA A 21 -17.62 5.65 0.87
CA ALA A 21 -16.44 4.95 0.36
C ALA A 21 -15.15 5.52 0.98
N GLU A 22 -15.02 6.84 0.98
CA GLU A 22 -13.90 7.54 1.61
C GLU A 22 -13.73 7.16 3.09
N ARG A 23 -14.82 7.24 3.87
CA ARG A 23 -14.81 6.88 5.31
C ARG A 23 -14.41 5.42 5.53
N ALA A 24 -14.95 4.50 4.74
CA ALA A 24 -14.63 3.08 4.84
C ALA A 24 -13.17 2.79 4.50
N PHE A 25 -12.61 3.40 3.45
CA PHE A 25 -11.20 3.26 3.12
C PHE A 25 -10.28 3.91 4.15
N LYS A 26 -10.65 5.06 4.73
CA LYS A 26 -9.91 5.67 5.84
C LYS A 26 -9.85 4.75 7.06
N ARG A 27 -10.98 4.11 7.41
CA ARG A 27 -11.00 3.10 8.48
C ARG A 27 -10.12 1.89 8.18
N SER A 28 -10.04 1.46 6.91
CA SER A 28 -9.10 0.42 6.50
C SER A 28 -7.64 0.81 6.74
N ILE A 29 -7.30 2.08 6.52
CA ILE A 29 -5.94 2.61 6.75
C ILE A 29 -5.64 2.74 8.25
N GLU A 30 -6.62 3.12 9.06
CA GLU A 30 -6.47 3.20 10.52
C GLU A 30 -6.21 1.81 11.14
N VAL A 31 -6.83 0.77 10.57
CA VAL A 31 -6.60 -0.62 11.03
C VAL A 31 -5.27 -1.16 10.50
N ASP A 32 -4.93 -0.88 9.25
CA ASP A 32 -3.65 -1.27 8.65
C ASP A 32 -3.09 -0.14 7.80
N SER A 33 -2.11 0.57 8.37
CA SER A 33 -1.43 1.69 7.73
C SER A 33 -0.53 1.27 6.57
N GLN A 34 -0.25 -0.03 6.42
CA GLN A 34 0.52 -0.58 5.30
C GLN A 34 -0.38 -1.15 4.20
N TYR A 35 -1.71 -1.01 4.33
CA TYR A 35 -2.65 -1.54 3.36
C TYR A 35 -2.73 -0.68 2.08
N ILE A 36 -1.74 -0.84 1.20
CA ILE A 36 -1.57 -0.08 -0.06
C ILE A 36 -2.86 -0.06 -0.91
N ARG A 37 -3.64 -1.15 -0.89
CA ARG A 37 -4.91 -1.24 -1.62
C ARG A 37 -5.93 -0.17 -1.19
N ALA A 38 -6.03 0.15 0.10
CA ALA A 38 -6.92 1.21 0.56
C ALA A 38 -6.47 2.60 0.11
N TYR A 39 -5.17 2.89 0.14
CA TYR A 39 -4.63 4.16 -0.38
C TYR A 39 -4.92 4.34 -1.88
N LYS A 40 -4.76 3.27 -2.69
CA LYS A 40 -5.09 3.30 -4.12
C LYS A 40 -6.60 3.43 -4.38
N ALA A 41 -7.46 2.92 -3.50
CA ALA A 41 -8.90 3.08 -3.63
C ALA A 41 -9.34 4.51 -3.24
N LEU A 42 -8.77 5.09 -2.19
CA LEU A 42 -8.98 6.49 -1.81
C LEU A 42 -8.58 7.46 -2.93
N SER A 43 -7.45 7.23 -3.60
CA SER A 43 -7.08 8.09 -4.73
C SER A 43 -8.10 8.00 -5.87
N GLN A 44 -8.66 6.81 -6.16
CA GLN A 44 -9.74 6.70 -7.14
C GLN A 44 -11.02 7.44 -6.73
N VAL A 45 -11.37 7.41 -5.44
CA VAL A 45 -12.48 8.19 -4.87
C VAL A 45 -12.25 9.68 -5.10
N TYR A 46 -11.10 10.22 -4.71
CA TYR A 46 -10.81 11.65 -4.91
C TYR A 46 -10.70 12.05 -6.38
N ARG A 47 -10.24 11.14 -7.24
CA ARG A 47 -10.25 11.35 -8.70
C ARG A 47 -11.68 11.52 -9.23
N LYS A 48 -12.63 10.72 -8.72
CA LYS A 48 -14.07 10.84 -9.05
C LYS A 48 -14.70 12.11 -8.46
N GLN A 49 -14.28 12.50 -7.25
CA GLN A 49 -14.71 13.76 -6.62
C GLN A 49 -14.11 15.02 -7.26
N LYS A 50 -13.24 14.89 -8.28
CA LYS A 50 -12.46 15.99 -8.90
C LYS A 50 -11.57 16.76 -7.90
N ASN A 51 -11.30 16.19 -6.72
CA ASN A 51 -10.41 16.78 -5.74
C ASN A 51 -8.96 16.37 -6.02
N LYS A 52 -8.27 17.18 -6.82
CA LYS A 52 -6.91 16.90 -7.31
C LYS A 52 -5.86 16.92 -6.19
N SER A 53 -6.06 17.75 -5.17
CA SER A 53 -5.11 17.95 -4.06
C SER A 53 -4.96 16.67 -3.24
N GLU A 54 -6.08 16.13 -2.76
CA GLU A 54 -6.10 14.88 -1.98
C GLU A 54 -5.71 13.68 -2.85
N TYR A 55 -6.12 13.66 -4.13
CA TYR A 55 -5.69 12.64 -5.07
C TYR A 55 -4.16 12.50 -5.14
N ILE A 56 -3.44 13.62 -5.30
CA ILE A 56 -1.98 13.62 -5.38
C ILE A 56 -1.38 13.14 -4.06
N ARG A 57 -1.88 13.63 -2.93
CA ARG A 57 -1.42 13.25 -1.59
C ARG A 57 -1.48 11.74 -1.37
N TYR A 58 -2.65 11.13 -1.56
CA TYR A 58 -2.85 9.70 -1.32
C TYR A 58 -2.13 8.82 -2.35
N THR A 59 -2.00 9.28 -3.59
CA THR A 59 -1.21 8.59 -4.62
C THR A 59 0.27 8.54 -4.27
N THR A 60 0.82 9.64 -3.75
CA THR A 60 2.20 9.71 -3.29
C THR A 60 2.42 8.80 -2.09
N GLN A 61 1.54 8.82 -1.09
CA GLN A 61 1.63 7.92 0.06
C GLN A 61 1.58 6.44 -0.34
N ALA A 62 0.69 6.06 -1.28
CA ALA A 62 0.62 4.68 -1.77
C ALA A 62 1.95 4.23 -2.41
N ARG A 63 2.61 5.12 -3.18
CA ARG A 63 3.89 4.83 -3.82
C ARG A 63 5.02 4.70 -2.81
N GLU A 64 5.06 5.56 -1.80
CA GLU A 64 6.08 5.49 -0.76
C GLU A 64 5.94 4.23 0.08
N LEU A 65 4.72 3.83 0.44
CA LEU A 65 4.46 2.56 1.14
C LEU A 65 4.85 1.34 0.28
N ALA A 66 4.57 1.37 -1.03
CA ALA A 66 4.99 0.31 -1.94
C ALA A 66 6.52 0.17 -2.01
N LYS A 67 7.24 1.30 -2.13
CA LYS A 67 8.71 1.32 -2.09
C LYS A 67 9.26 0.84 -0.74
N ALA A 68 8.63 1.25 0.37
CA ALA A 68 9.03 0.83 1.71
C ALA A 68 8.84 -0.68 1.91
N GLY A 69 7.73 -1.24 1.42
CA GLY A 69 7.50 -2.70 1.39
C GLY A 69 8.57 -3.42 0.57
N GLN A 70 8.86 -2.93 -0.63
CA GLN A 70 9.86 -3.51 -1.52
C GLN A 70 11.28 -3.43 -0.95
N ARG A 71 11.64 -2.33 -0.26
CA ARG A 71 12.93 -2.21 0.45
C ARG A 71 13.06 -3.19 1.61
N ARG A 72 11.98 -3.44 2.35
CA ARG A 72 11.97 -4.46 3.42
C ARG A 72 12.11 -5.86 2.86
N GLU A 73 11.43 -6.16 1.76
CA GLU A 73 11.53 -7.45 1.07
C GLU A 73 12.94 -7.66 0.49
N LEU A 74 13.50 -6.64 -0.18
CA LEU A 74 14.87 -6.65 -0.67
C LEU A 74 15.88 -6.80 0.48
N SER A 75 15.71 -6.11 1.61
CA SER A 75 16.59 -6.26 2.77
C SER A 75 16.50 -7.66 3.40
N ARG A 76 15.36 -8.36 3.27
CA ARG A 76 15.17 -9.73 3.75
C ARG A 76 15.75 -10.76 2.78
N SER A 77 15.67 -10.48 1.48
CA SER A 77 16.22 -11.31 0.40
C SER A 77 17.71 -11.09 0.15
N ALA A 78 18.25 -9.92 0.48
CA ALA A 78 19.64 -9.54 0.26
C ALA A 78 20.54 -9.83 1.46
N MET A 79 20.10 -10.66 2.42
CA MET A 79 20.96 -11.19 3.47
C MET A 79 21.81 -12.32 2.91
N PRO A 80 23.09 -12.10 2.57
CA PRO A 80 23.94 -13.12 1.97
C PRO A 80 24.49 -14.09 3.02
N TRP A 81 24.24 -13.87 4.32
CA TRP A 81 24.72 -14.77 5.37
C TRP A 81 23.98 -16.14 5.39
N ALA A 82 22.88 -16.29 4.64
CA ALA A 82 22.22 -17.57 4.40
C ALA A 82 22.68 -18.28 3.10
N THR A 83 23.32 -17.57 2.17
CA THR A 83 24.07 -18.20 1.07
C THR A 83 25.51 -18.32 1.52
N GLY A 84 25.90 -19.52 1.94
CA GLY A 84 27.29 -19.87 2.24
C GLY A 84 28.21 -19.79 1.02
N THR A 85 28.37 -18.61 0.41
CA THR A 85 29.50 -18.34 -0.46
C THR A 85 30.67 -18.02 0.45
N VAL A 86 31.27 -19.10 0.96
CA VAL A 86 32.60 -19.05 1.54
C VAL A 86 33.48 -18.45 0.45
N LEU A 87 33.90 -17.20 0.63
CA LEU A 87 35.09 -16.66 -0.01
C LEU A 87 36.28 -17.45 0.55
N ALA A 88 36.41 -18.72 0.16
CA ALA A 88 37.62 -19.47 0.33
C ALA A 88 38.46 -19.20 -0.91
N GLN A 89 39.27 -18.15 -0.81
CA GLN A 89 40.59 -18.24 -1.39
C GLN A 89 41.21 -19.58 -0.99
N LYS A 90 41.51 -20.44 -1.97
CA LYS A 90 42.63 -21.35 -1.84
C LYS A 90 43.19 -21.68 -3.22
N ASN A 91 44.36 -21.10 -3.46
CA ASN A 91 45.40 -21.55 -4.36
C ASN A 91 45.30 -23.02 -4.77
N HIS A 92 45.37 -23.25 -6.08
CA HIS A 92 46.31 -24.22 -6.66
C HIS A 92 46.88 -23.62 -7.94
#